data_AF-A0A9E3U6X8-F1
#
_entry.id   AF-A0A9E3U6X8-F1
#
_cell.length_a   1.000
_cell.length_b   1.000
_cell.length_c   1.000
_cell.angle_alpha   90.00
_cell.angle_beta   90.00
_cell.angle_gamma   90.00
#
_symmetry.space_group_name_H-M   'P 1'
#
loop_
_entity.id
_entity.type
_entity.pdbx_description
1 polymer ?
#
loop_
_entity_poly.entity_id
_entity_poly.type
_entity_poly.pdbx_seq_one_letter_code
_entity_poly.pdbx_strand_id
1 'polypeptide(L)'
;MLKAFATSTLALATCAVVFVACSDKNESEFQDQPPLFDGGPDQISALVPDSNLPDGKEAGPESCPPAIPSDFNPTWTAPTKSAACSTEQLGEYFDNCIADPSKTEPSGECATWKAAAANDACGKCAEAADNTGPIQWYQSRTFFTLNVAGCISLTQPPGGGCAEAYNAAVQCSRESCNFCFGLGGTFDQFRTCQGQVQTQGICKSYETAQSSACPSLTSSTSPSLPCFKTSAESAQAHFTRVVGIFCGP
;
A
#
# COMPACT_ATOMS: atom_id res chain seq x y z
N MET A 1 64.99 -19.11 6.10
CA MET A 1 65.70 -18.86 4.83
C MET A 1 64.92 -17.80 4.06
N LEU A 2 65.60 -16.72 3.68
CA LEU A 2 65.08 -15.55 2.96
C LEU A 2 64.53 -15.92 1.56
N LYS A 3 63.53 -15.12 1.11
CA LYS A 3 63.29 -14.55 -0.25
C LYS A 3 61.78 -14.33 -0.43
N ALA A 4 61.23 -13.31 -1.07
CA ALA A 4 61.65 -11.98 -1.53
C ALA A 4 60.32 -11.26 -1.89
N PHE A 5 60.18 -9.97 -1.58
CA PHE A 5 59.02 -9.17 -1.99
C PHE A 5 59.22 -8.69 -3.44
N ALA A 6 58.19 -8.86 -4.29
CA ALA A 6 58.14 -8.28 -5.63
C ALA A 6 56.95 -7.32 -5.72
N THR A 7 57.26 -6.03 -5.74
CA THR A 7 56.36 -4.91 -5.97
C THR A 7 56.06 -4.84 -7.48
N SER A 8 54.79 -4.77 -7.87
CA SER A 8 54.39 -4.45 -9.25
C SER A 8 53.53 -3.19 -9.24
N THR A 9 54.13 -2.12 -9.75
CA THR A 9 53.53 -0.80 -9.95
C THR A 9 52.71 -0.85 -11.24
N LEU A 10 51.38 -0.73 -11.15
CA LEU A 10 50.53 -0.55 -12.33
C LEU A 10 50.17 0.92 -12.47
N ALA A 11 50.71 1.56 -13.51
CA ALA A 11 50.36 2.91 -13.91
C ALA A 11 49.02 2.88 -14.66
N LEU A 12 47.96 3.49 -14.10
CA LEU A 12 46.75 3.81 -14.85
C LEU A 12 46.83 5.24 -15.40
N ALA A 13 46.78 5.31 -16.73
CA ALA A 13 46.70 6.52 -17.51
C ALA A 13 45.40 7.29 -17.22
N THR A 14 45.56 8.57 -16.91
CA THR A 14 44.48 9.53 -16.71
C THR A 14 44.03 10.05 -18.07
N CYS A 15 42.82 9.71 -18.51
CA CYS A 15 42.16 10.39 -19.63
C CYS A 15 41.56 11.71 -19.11
N ALA A 16 42.18 12.82 -19.51
CA ALA A 16 41.61 14.15 -19.31
C ALA A 16 40.44 14.36 -20.26
N VAL A 17 39.22 14.42 -19.72
CA VAL A 17 38.04 14.93 -20.43
C VAL A 17 37.91 16.41 -20.07
N VAL A 18 38.06 17.26 -21.09
CA VAL A 18 37.87 18.71 -20.99
C VAL A 18 36.37 18.98 -20.85
N PHE A 19 35.94 19.36 -19.64
CA PHE A 19 34.63 19.98 -19.44
C PHE A 19 34.76 21.48 -19.73
N VAL A 20 33.94 21.95 -20.68
CA VAL A 20 33.70 23.36 -20.96
C VAL A 20 32.98 23.96 -19.75
N ALA A 21 33.65 24.83 -19.02
CA ALA A 21 33.06 25.60 -17.93
C ALA A 21 32.26 26.78 -18.51
N CYS A 22 30.93 26.70 -18.45
CA CYS A 22 30.08 27.89 -18.38
C CYS A 22 30.11 28.39 -16.94
N SER A 23 30.83 29.49 -16.69
CA SER A 23 30.82 30.18 -15.41
C SER A 23 29.62 31.13 -15.35
N ASP A 24 28.51 30.67 -14.80
CA ASP A 24 27.48 31.56 -14.27
C ASP A 24 27.49 31.51 -12.75
N LYS A 25 27.74 32.68 -12.16
CA LYS A 25 27.70 32.93 -10.71
C LYS A 25 26.24 32.95 -10.27
N ASN A 26 25.69 31.79 -9.97
CA ASN A 26 24.60 31.61 -9.02
C ASN A 26 24.76 30.20 -8.43
N GLU A 27 25.30 30.13 -7.22
CA GLU A 27 25.34 28.90 -6.42
C GLU A 27 23.91 28.38 -6.28
N SER A 28 23.58 27.32 -7.03
CA SER A 28 22.42 26.49 -6.72
C SER A 28 22.76 25.71 -5.47
N GLU A 29 22.49 26.31 -4.32
CA GLU A 29 22.22 25.56 -3.11
C GLU A 29 21.00 24.68 -3.41
N PHE A 30 21.23 23.38 -3.63
CA PHE A 30 20.16 22.42 -3.44
C PHE A 30 19.82 22.49 -1.96
N GLN A 31 18.68 23.10 -1.63
CA GLN A 31 18.18 23.00 -0.28
C GLN A 31 17.99 21.52 0.02
N ASP A 32 18.60 21.05 1.11
CA ASP A 32 18.27 19.80 1.79
C ASP A 32 16.83 19.88 2.33
N GLN A 33 15.85 20.12 1.45
CA GLN A 33 14.46 19.92 1.77
C GLN A 33 14.20 18.41 1.68
N PRO A 34 13.68 17.78 2.77
CA PRO A 34 13.20 16.42 2.67
C PRO A 34 12.18 16.34 1.51
N PRO A 35 12.13 15.21 0.77
CA PRO A 35 11.29 15.08 -0.41
C PRO A 35 9.88 15.56 -0.07
N LEU A 36 9.42 16.59 -0.81
CA LEU A 36 8.06 17.06 -0.73
C LEU A 36 7.15 15.89 -1.12
N PHE A 37 6.12 15.66 -0.29
CA PHE A 37 5.01 14.79 -0.66
C PHE A 37 4.31 15.44 -1.87
N ASP A 38 4.65 14.98 -3.08
CA ASP A 38 4.10 15.49 -4.34
C ASP A 38 2.74 14.84 -4.68
N GLY A 39 2.24 14.00 -3.77
CA GLY A 39 0.87 13.54 -3.81
C GLY A 39 -0.05 14.69 -3.43
N GLY A 40 -1.04 15.00 -4.28
CA GLY A 40 -2.25 15.64 -3.78
C GLY A 40 -2.91 14.75 -2.72
N PRO A 41 -4.19 14.94 -2.36
CA PRO A 41 -4.93 13.87 -1.72
C PRO A 41 -5.00 12.68 -2.70
N ASP A 42 -3.94 11.87 -2.75
CA ASP A 42 -3.93 10.61 -3.45
C ASP A 42 -5.06 9.80 -2.84
N GLN A 43 -5.97 9.37 -3.72
CA GLN A 43 -7.11 8.54 -3.38
C GLN A 43 -6.63 7.42 -2.44
N ILE A 44 -7.31 7.31 -1.30
CA ILE A 44 -7.29 6.17 -0.35
C ILE A 44 -6.47 5.01 -0.94
N SER A 45 -5.21 4.88 -0.52
CA SER A 45 -4.15 3.98 -1.05
C SER A 45 -4.45 3.31 -2.38
N ALA A 46 -3.66 3.63 -3.41
CA ALA A 46 -3.71 3.00 -4.72
C ALA A 46 -4.07 1.51 -4.63
N LEU A 47 -5.34 1.23 -4.89
CA LEU A 47 -5.85 -0.07 -5.26
C LEU A 47 -4.90 -0.60 -6.32
N VAL A 48 -4.11 -1.63 -6.02
CA VAL A 48 -3.24 -2.27 -7.01
C VAL A 48 -4.13 -3.21 -7.80
N PRO A 49 -4.51 -2.90 -9.06
CA PRO A 49 -5.10 -3.89 -9.94
C PRO A 49 -3.95 -4.69 -10.55
N ASP A 50 -3.85 -5.99 -10.26
CA ASP A 50 -3.04 -6.89 -11.08
C ASP A 50 -3.91 -8.02 -11.62
N SER A 51 -5.01 -7.68 -12.28
CA SER A 51 -5.77 -8.67 -13.01
C SER A 51 -5.83 -8.28 -14.48
N ASN A 52 -4.80 -8.66 -15.23
CA ASN A 52 -4.94 -8.95 -16.66
C ASN A 52 -5.86 -10.18 -16.79
N LEU A 53 -7.16 -9.99 -16.52
CA LEU A 53 -8.16 -11.01 -16.80
C LEU A 53 -8.28 -11.12 -18.32
N PRO A 54 -8.29 -12.33 -18.89
CA PRO A 54 -8.39 -12.51 -20.33
C PRO A 54 -9.67 -11.84 -20.87
N ASP A 55 -9.50 -11.03 -21.93
CA ASP A 55 -10.49 -10.15 -22.62
C ASP A 55 -11.73 -10.86 -23.22
N GLY A 56 -12.09 -12.03 -22.73
CA GLY A 56 -13.16 -12.85 -23.28
C GLY A 56 -14.32 -13.02 -22.32
N LYS A 57 -15.10 -11.97 -22.02
CA LYS A 57 -16.50 -12.09 -21.59
C LYS A 57 -17.25 -10.76 -21.65
N GLU A 58 -18.53 -10.89 -22.00
CA GLU A 58 -19.63 -9.93 -22.15
C GLU A 58 -19.36 -8.49 -21.70
N ALA A 59 -19.67 -7.52 -22.56
CA ALA A 59 -19.57 -6.10 -22.23
C ALA A 59 -20.32 -5.82 -20.91
N GLY A 60 -19.55 -5.57 -19.85
CA GLY A 60 -20.09 -5.19 -18.55
C GLY A 60 -20.93 -3.91 -18.63
N PRO A 61 -21.53 -3.47 -17.51
CA PRO A 61 -22.34 -2.26 -17.49
C PRO A 61 -21.49 -1.07 -17.97
N GLU A 62 -22.07 -0.14 -18.73
CA GLU A 62 -21.35 1.06 -19.21
C GLU A 62 -20.84 1.93 -18.04
N SER A 63 -21.56 1.90 -16.91
CA SER A 63 -21.18 2.54 -15.66
C SER A 63 -21.68 1.77 -14.45
N CYS A 64 -20.99 1.92 -13.32
CA CYS A 64 -21.42 1.40 -12.03
C CYS A 64 -21.93 2.57 -11.17
N PRO A 65 -23.25 2.82 -11.12
CA PRO A 65 -23.78 3.89 -10.30
C PRO A 65 -23.53 3.56 -8.82
N PRO A 66 -23.10 4.54 -8.02
CA PRO A 66 -22.89 4.29 -6.61
C PRO A 66 -24.21 4.06 -5.87
N ALA A 67 -24.23 3.05 -5.02
CA ALA A 67 -25.37 2.69 -4.19
C ALA A 67 -24.88 2.17 -2.84
N ILE A 68 -25.27 2.84 -1.75
CA ILE A 68 -24.98 2.38 -0.40
C ILE A 68 -26.27 1.85 0.25
N PRO A 69 -26.19 0.77 1.05
CA PRO A 69 -27.32 0.35 1.87
C PRO A 69 -27.79 1.46 2.81
N SER A 70 -29.10 1.63 2.97
CA SER A 70 -29.68 2.66 3.85
C SER A 70 -29.37 2.45 5.34
N ASP A 71 -29.00 1.22 5.70
CA ASP A 71 -28.58 0.78 7.03
C ASP A 71 -27.05 0.70 7.17
N PHE A 72 -26.29 1.26 6.23
CA PHE A 72 -24.83 1.30 6.30
C PHE A 72 -24.37 1.98 7.59
N ASN A 73 -23.72 1.19 8.43
CA ASN A 73 -23.11 1.63 9.67
C ASN A 73 -21.72 0.99 9.78
N PRO A 74 -20.64 1.72 9.48
CA PRO A 74 -19.31 1.14 9.45
C PRO A 74 -18.92 0.70 10.85
N THR A 75 -18.59 -0.59 10.98
CA THR A 75 -17.99 -1.12 12.20
C THR A 75 -16.49 -1.28 12.01
N TRP A 76 -15.72 -0.94 13.03
CA TRP A 76 -14.28 -1.06 12.99
C TRP A 76 -13.75 -1.66 14.29
N THR A 77 -12.81 -2.58 14.13
CA THR A 77 -12.01 -3.11 15.23
C THR A 77 -10.56 -2.77 14.94
N ALA A 78 -9.94 -2.03 15.85
CA ALA A 78 -8.53 -1.69 15.72
C ALA A 78 -7.67 -2.97 15.76
N PRO A 79 -6.67 -3.10 14.89
CA PRO A 79 -5.72 -4.20 14.97
C PRO A 79 -4.84 -4.11 16.23
N THR A 80 -4.22 -5.22 16.56
CA THR A 80 -3.12 -5.29 17.51
C THR A 80 -1.83 -5.63 16.76
N LYS A 81 -0.72 -4.96 17.10
CA LYS A 81 0.60 -5.36 16.61
C LYS A 81 0.98 -6.73 17.17
N SER A 82 1.59 -7.57 16.35
CA SER A 82 2.23 -8.82 16.76
C SER A 82 3.59 -8.97 16.06
N ALA A 83 4.59 -9.52 16.77
CA ALA A 83 5.90 -9.82 16.18
C ALA A 83 5.88 -11.24 15.58
N ALA A 84 5.14 -11.41 14.48
CA ALA A 84 4.84 -12.71 13.88
C ALA A 84 5.68 -13.06 12.63
N CYS A 85 6.26 -12.05 11.99
CA CYS A 85 7.03 -12.15 10.75
C CYS A 85 8.46 -11.63 10.93
N SER A 86 9.43 -12.31 10.35
CA SER A 86 10.73 -11.70 10.04
C SER A 86 10.64 -10.80 8.81
N THR A 87 11.63 -9.91 8.62
CA THR A 87 11.72 -9.09 7.40
C THR A 87 11.78 -9.94 6.12
N GLU A 88 12.46 -11.08 6.17
CA GLU A 88 12.55 -12.03 5.07
C GLU A 88 11.18 -12.62 4.73
N GLN A 89 10.42 -13.07 5.74
CA GLN A 89 9.08 -13.61 5.55
C GLN A 89 8.10 -12.59 4.96
N LEU A 90 8.24 -11.31 5.28
CA LEU A 90 7.42 -10.26 4.68
C LEU A 90 7.70 -10.11 3.18
N GLY A 91 8.96 -10.17 2.78
CA GLY A 91 9.38 -10.16 1.38
C GLY A 91 8.88 -11.39 0.64
N GLU A 92 9.07 -12.57 1.23
CA GLU A 92 8.58 -13.82 0.65
C GLU A 92 7.06 -13.85 0.53
N TYR A 93 6.32 -13.34 1.52
CA TYR A 93 4.87 -13.24 1.42
C TYR A 93 4.48 -12.34 0.23
N PHE A 94 5.14 -11.20 0.04
CA PHE A 94 4.87 -10.35 -1.13
C PHE A 94 5.08 -11.13 -2.44
N ASP A 95 6.22 -11.79 -2.58
CA ASP A 95 6.58 -12.49 -3.82
C ASP A 95 5.65 -13.69 -4.10
N ASN A 96 5.30 -14.47 -3.07
CA ASN A 96 4.49 -15.68 -3.22
C ASN A 96 2.98 -15.41 -3.25
N CYS A 97 2.49 -14.35 -2.59
CA CYS A 97 1.07 -14.11 -2.37
C CYS A 97 0.52 -12.83 -3.02
N ILE A 98 1.36 -11.85 -3.36
CA ILE A 98 0.92 -10.52 -3.79
C ILE A 98 1.37 -10.18 -5.21
N ALA A 99 2.65 -10.40 -5.52
CA ALA A 99 3.26 -9.97 -6.77
C ALA A 99 2.64 -10.61 -8.02
N ASP A 100 2.07 -11.82 -7.88
CA ASP A 100 1.40 -12.53 -8.96
C ASP A 100 0.10 -13.20 -8.47
N PRO A 101 -1.06 -12.56 -8.69
CA PRO A 101 -2.34 -13.12 -8.27
C PRO A 101 -2.69 -14.42 -9.02
N SER A 102 -2.11 -14.70 -10.20
CA SER A 102 -2.32 -15.96 -10.91
C SER A 102 -1.71 -17.17 -10.19
N LYS A 103 -0.80 -16.92 -9.25
CA LYS A 103 -0.11 -17.92 -8.42
C LYS A 103 -0.68 -18.07 -7.02
N THR A 104 -1.82 -17.43 -6.74
CA THR A 104 -2.46 -17.52 -5.43
C THR A 104 -3.30 -18.80 -5.30
N GLU A 105 -3.76 -19.07 -4.08
CA GLU A 105 -4.60 -20.20 -3.61
C GLU A 105 -5.57 -20.82 -4.64
N PRO A 106 -5.92 -22.13 -4.53
CA PRO A 106 -5.72 -23.00 -3.37
C PRO A 106 -4.48 -23.93 -3.42
N SER A 107 -3.75 -23.97 -4.52
CA SER A 107 -2.59 -24.86 -4.70
C SER A 107 -1.35 -24.15 -5.25
N GLY A 108 -1.36 -22.82 -5.22
CA GLY A 108 -0.29 -21.96 -5.73
C GLY A 108 0.89 -21.78 -4.78
N GLU A 109 1.83 -20.91 -5.16
CA GLU A 109 3.03 -20.58 -4.38
C GLU A 109 2.65 -20.02 -3.01
N CYS A 110 1.64 -19.15 -2.94
CA CYS A 110 1.11 -18.61 -1.68
C CYS A 110 0.60 -19.70 -0.72
N ALA A 111 -0.17 -20.67 -1.24
CA ALA A 111 -0.73 -21.76 -0.45
C ALA A 111 0.38 -22.62 0.15
N THR A 112 1.38 -22.94 -0.67
CA THR A 112 2.55 -23.72 -0.27
C THR A 112 3.35 -22.98 0.79
N TRP A 113 3.59 -21.68 0.60
CA TRP A 113 4.32 -20.85 1.54
C TRP A 113 3.62 -20.75 2.90
N LYS A 114 2.30 -20.52 2.92
CA LYS A 114 1.50 -20.43 4.16
C LYS A 114 1.34 -21.79 4.87
N ALA A 115 1.38 -22.89 4.14
CA ALA A 115 1.32 -24.24 4.72
C ALA A 115 2.63 -24.64 5.43
N ALA A 116 3.75 -23.95 5.15
CA ALA A 116 5.01 -24.21 5.83
C ALA A 116 4.94 -23.78 7.31
N ALA A 117 5.30 -24.68 8.22
CA ALA A 117 5.21 -24.44 9.67
C ALA A 117 6.01 -23.21 10.14
N ALA A 118 7.12 -22.88 9.45
CA ALA A 118 7.92 -21.69 9.76
C ALA A 118 7.16 -20.38 9.48
N ASN A 119 6.19 -20.39 8.56
CA ASN A 119 5.48 -19.23 8.05
C ASN A 119 4.05 -19.09 8.58
N ASP A 120 3.56 -20.09 9.30
CA ASP A 120 2.17 -20.15 9.81
C ASP A 120 1.79 -18.90 10.63
N ALA A 121 2.66 -18.47 11.56
CA ALA A 121 2.41 -17.27 12.36
C ALA A 121 2.38 -16.00 11.49
N CYS A 122 3.31 -15.87 10.55
CA CYS A 122 3.38 -14.71 9.67
C CYS A 122 2.18 -14.64 8.72
N GLY A 123 1.79 -15.76 8.11
CA GLY A 123 0.61 -15.86 7.26
C GLY A 123 -0.69 -15.52 8.01
N LYS A 124 -0.85 -16.02 9.24
CA LYS A 124 -2.01 -15.69 10.11
C LYS A 124 -2.04 -14.22 10.52
N CYS A 125 -0.89 -13.59 10.72
CA CYS A 125 -0.86 -12.15 11.00
C CYS A 125 -1.21 -11.34 9.75
N ALA A 126 -0.60 -11.67 8.60
CA ALA A 126 -0.84 -10.99 7.33
C ALA A 126 -2.31 -11.07 6.90
N GLU A 127 -2.94 -12.23 7.10
CA GLU A 127 -4.34 -12.52 6.77
C GLU A 127 -5.14 -12.91 8.03
N ALA A 128 -5.29 -11.97 8.96
CA ALA A 128 -6.08 -12.22 10.16
C ALA A 128 -7.53 -12.59 9.83
N ALA A 129 -8.02 -13.67 10.45
CA ALA A 129 -9.35 -14.23 10.18
C ALA A 129 -10.52 -13.28 10.50
N ASP A 130 -10.28 -12.28 11.34
CA ASP A 130 -11.25 -11.24 11.72
C ASP A 130 -11.20 -9.99 10.83
N ASN A 131 -10.40 -10.02 9.74
CA ASN A 131 -10.16 -8.90 8.83
C ASN A 131 -9.52 -7.65 9.47
N THR A 132 -8.92 -7.79 10.66
CA THR A 132 -8.15 -6.71 11.28
C THR A 132 -6.71 -6.64 10.79
N GLY A 133 -6.23 -7.66 10.08
CA GLY A 133 -4.86 -7.77 9.59
C GLY A 133 -4.44 -6.63 8.64
N PRO A 134 -3.14 -6.57 8.28
CA PRO A 134 -2.61 -5.56 7.38
C PRO A 134 -3.14 -5.69 5.95
N ILE A 135 -3.62 -6.87 5.55
CA ILE A 135 -4.16 -7.14 4.21
C ILE A 135 -5.66 -7.38 4.33
N GLN A 136 -6.44 -6.63 3.56
CA GLN A 136 -7.88 -6.81 3.42
C GLN A 136 -8.16 -7.33 2.03
N TRP A 137 -8.53 -8.62 1.94
CA TRP A 137 -8.93 -9.25 0.69
C TRP A 137 -10.39 -8.97 0.38
N TYR A 138 -10.70 -8.78 -0.89
CA TYR A 138 -12.06 -8.55 -1.38
C TYR A 138 -12.39 -9.47 -2.53
N GLN A 139 -13.70 -9.66 -2.76
CA GLN A 139 -14.22 -10.42 -3.90
C GLN A 139 -13.53 -11.79 -4.05
N SER A 140 -13.54 -12.60 -2.98
CA SER A 140 -12.88 -13.92 -2.97
C SER A 140 -11.40 -13.88 -3.37
N ARG A 141 -10.66 -12.86 -2.88
CA ARG A 141 -9.23 -12.60 -3.15
C ARG A 141 -8.93 -12.14 -4.59
N THR A 142 -9.92 -11.59 -5.30
CA THR A 142 -9.70 -10.97 -6.62
C THR A 142 -8.78 -9.75 -6.53
N PHE A 143 -8.88 -8.99 -5.43
CA PHE A 143 -7.98 -7.87 -5.15
C PHE A 143 -7.85 -7.67 -3.64
N PHE A 144 -6.87 -6.86 -3.24
CA PHE A 144 -6.66 -6.50 -1.84
C PHE A 144 -6.43 -5.00 -1.67
N THR A 145 -6.59 -4.53 -0.45
CA THR A 145 -6.03 -3.25 0.02
C THR A 145 -5.18 -3.49 1.25
N LEU A 146 -4.22 -2.61 1.48
CA LEU A 146 -3.59 -2.52 2.79
C LEU A 146 -4.54 -1.83 3.78
N ASN A 147 -4.58 -2.31 5.01
CA ASN A 147 -5.39 -1.76 6.10
C ASN A 147 -4.78 -0.45 6.62
N VAL A 148 -4.91 0.62 5.85
CA VAL A 148 -4.34 1.94 6.18
C VAL A 148 -4.88 2.48 7.50
N ALA A 149 -6.18 2.31 7.77
CA ALA A 149 -6.78 2.69 9.05
C ALA A 149 -6.12 1.95 10.23
N GLY A 150 -5.94 0.63 10.08
CA GLY A 150 -5.21 -0.17 11.05
C GLY A 150 -3.77 0.32 11.23
N CYS A 151 -3.06 0.63 10.15
CA CYS A 151 -1.71 1.19 10.22
C CYS A 151 -1.70 2.51 11.01
N ILE A 152 -2.61 3.44 10.69
CA ILE A 152 -2.77 4.71 11.40
C ILE A 152 -2.98 4.46 12.90
N SER A 153 -3.81 3.48 13.27
CA SER A 153 -4.09 3.16 14.67
C SER A 153 -2.88 2.62 15.44
N LEU A 154 -1.96 1.96 14.75
CA LEU A 154 -0.75 1.39 15.35
C LEU A 154 0.39 2.41 15.42
N THR A 155 0.42 3.41 14.53
CA THR A 155 1.49 4.42 14.51
C THR A 155 1.13 5.72 15.22
N GLN A 156 -0.16 6.06 15.34
CA GLN A 156 -0.59 7.24 16.08
C GLN A 156 -0.80 6.93 17.57
N PRO A 157 -0.65 7.95 18.44
CA PRO A 157 -1.08 7.85 19.83
C PRO A 157 -2.57 7.48 19.91
N PRO A 158 -2.98 6.69 20.92
CA PRO A 158 -4.39 6.37 21.12
C PRO A 158 -5.21 7.63 21.40
N GLY A 159 -6.48 7.63 20.97
CA GLY A 159 -7.47 8.66 21.32
C GLY A 159 -7.75 9.74 20.27
N GLY A 160 -7.11 9.70 19.10
CA GLY A 160 -7.31 10.69 18.04
C GLY A 160 -8.54 10.48 17.15
N GLY A 161 -9.18 9.30 17.17
CA GLY A 161 -10.33 8.96 16.31
C GLY A 161 -10.03 8.91 14.80
N CYS A 162 -8.83 9.33 14.36
CA CYS A 162 -8.46 9.42 12.96
C CYS A 162 -8.54 8.06 12.24
N ALA A 163 -8.01 7.00 12.84
CA ALA A 163 -8.06 5.67 12.24
C ALA A 163 -9.50 5.17 12.00
N GLU A 164 -10.40 5.40 12.97
CA GLU A 164 -11.81 5.02 12.86
C GLU A 164 -12.52 5.83 11.78
N ALA A 165 -12.32 7.15 11.76
CA ALA A 165 -12.89 8.04 10.76
C ALA A 165 -12.37 7.72 9.34
N TYR A 166 -11.07 7.40 9.22
CA TYR A 166 -10.47 6.93 7.97
C TYR A 166 -11.13 5.63 7.53
N ASN A 167 -11.22 4.62 8.40
CA ASN A 167 -11.89 3.36 8.08
C ASN A 167 -13.33 3.57 7.63
N ALA A 168 -14.09 4.42 8.32
CA ALA A 168 -15.49 4.71 7.96
C ALA A 168 -15.62 5.29 6.55
N ALA A 169 -14.74 6.23 6.17
CA ALA A 169 -14.70 6.79 4.82
C ALA A 169 -14.34 5.74 3.76
N VAL A 170 -13.33 4.89 4.03
CA VAL A 170 -12.95 3.78 3.12
C VAL A 170 -14.08 2.78 2.96
N GLN A 171 -14.69 2.33 4.06
CA GLN A 171 -15.79 1.37 4.02
C GLN A 171 -16.98 1.95 3.25
N CYS A 172 -17.32 3.22 3.46
CA CYS A 172 -18.41 3.86 2.73
C CYS A 172 -18.13 3.86 1.22
N SER A 173 -16.93 4.30 0.81
CA SER A 173 -16.54 4.34 -0.59
C SER A 173 -16.57 2.95 -1.24
N ARG A 174 -16.06 1.93 -0.54
CA ARG A 174 -16.08 0.54 -1.00
C ARG A 174 -17.49 -0.02 -1.10
N GLU A 175 -18.28 0.02 -0.03
CA GLU A 175 -19.63 -0.54 -0.02
C GLU A 175 -20.52 0.13 -1.06
N SER A 176 -20.38 1.44 -1.25
CA SER A 176 -21.11 2.18 -2.28
C SER A 176 -20.83 1.69 -3.72
N CYS A 177 -19.68 1.08 -3.95
CA CYS A 177 -19.23 0.62 -5.26
C CYS A 177 -19.19 -0.90 -5.40
N ASN A 178 -19.40 -1.64 -4.30
CA ASN A 178 -19.30 -3.09 -4.28
C ASN A 178 -20.34 -3.76 -5.20
N PHE A 179 -21.50 -3.12 -5.39
CA PHE A 179 -22.53 -3.55 -6.35
C PHE A 179 -22.02 -3.64 -7.79
N CYS A 180 -20.96 -2.90 -8.15
CA CYS A 180 -20.34 -2.93 -9.47
C CYS A 180 -19.92 -4.35 -9.88
N PHE A 181 -19.28 -5.09 -8.98
CA PHE A 181 -18.87 -6.47 -9.27
C PHE A 181 -20.07 -7.42 -9.42
N GLY A 182 -21.15 -7.20 -8.66
CA GLY A 182 -22.40 -7.95 -8.81
C GLY A 182 -23.09 -7.75 -10.16
N LEU A 183 -22.82 -6.62 -10.84
CA LEU A 183 -23.27 -6.34 -12.20
C LEU A 183 -22.32 -6.86 -13.30
N GLY A 184 -21.21 -7.49 -12.95
CA GLY A 184 -20.16 -7.87 -13.90
C GLY A 184 -19.26 -6.69 -14.31
N GLY A 185 -19.20 -5.63 -13.52
CA GLY A 185 -18.32 -4.49 -13.74
C GLY A 185 -16.84 -4.82 -13.54
N THR A 186 -15.97 -4.05 -14.20
CA THR A 186 -14.52 -4.20 -14.13
C THR A 186 -13.93 -3.47 -12.92
N PHE A 187 -12.67 -3.75 -12.61
CA PHE A 187 -11.97 -3.03 -11.54
C PHE A 187 -11.83 -1.54 -11.81
N ASP A 188 -11.62 -1.14 -13.07
CA ASP A 188 -11.55 0.28 -13.44
C ASP A 188 -12.88 0.99 -13.25
N GLN A 189 -14.00 0.30 -13.50
CA GLN A 189 -15.33 0.82 -13.20
C GLN A 189 -15.58 0.95 -11.69
N PHE A 190 -15.12 -0.02 -10.91
CA PHE A 190 -15.13 0.06 -9.45
C PHE A 190 -14.32 1.26 -8.94
N ARG A 191 -13.09 1.46 -9.44
CA ARG A 191 -12.24 2.63 -9.10
C ARG A 191 -12.89 3.96 -9.50
N THR A 192 -13.50 4.00 -10.68
CA THR A 192 -14.21 5.19 -11.17
C THR A 192 -15.39 5.51 -10.26
N CYS A 193 -16.18 4.51 -9.86
CA CYS A 193 -17.25 4.67 -8.88
C CYS A 193 -16.70 5.23 -7.56
N GLN A 194 -15.57 4.71 -7.08
CA GLN A 194 -14.96 5.20 -5.83
C GLN A 194 -14.57 6.69 -5.91
N GLY A 195 -14.06 7.15 -7.04
CA GLY A 195 -13.80 8.58 -7.26
C GLY A 195 -15.07 9.43 -7.28
N GLN A 196 -16.19 8.90 -7.78
CA GLN A 196 -17.48 9.58 -7.81
C GLN A 196 -18.11 9.71 -6.40
N VAL A 197 -18.09 8.64 -5.60
CA VAL A 197 -18.67 8.67 -4.23
C VAL A 197 -17.92 9.59 -3.28
N GLN A 198 -16.62 9.77 -3.51
CA GLN A 198 -15.79 10.70 -2.76
C GLN A 198 -16.16 12.16 -3.05
N THR A 199 -16.49 12.48 -4.31
CA THR A 199 -16.71 13.87 -4.73
C THR A 199 -18.16 14.33 -4.67
N GLN A 200 -19.12 13.42 -4.90
CA GLN A 200 -20.51 13.78 -5.22
C GLN A 200 -21.55 12.98 -4.43
N GLY A 201 -21.14 12.17 -3.45
CA GLY A 201 -21.95 11.07 -2.95
C GLY A 201 -22.29 11.07 -1.45
N ILE A 202 -23.06 10.03 -1.11
CA ILE A 202 -23.51 9.65 0.22
C ILE A 202 -22.38 9.45 1.25
N CYS A 203 -21.13 9.33 0.79
CA CYS A 203 -19.96 9.19 1.64
C CYS A 203 -19.31 10.51 2.09
N LYS A 204 -19.81 11.66 1.60
CA LYS A 204 -19.16 12.95 1.87
C LYS A 204 -19.08 13.32 3.34
N SER A 205 -20.07 12.92 4.13
CA SER A 205 -20.08 13.12 5.58
C SER A 205 -18.93 12.38 6.26
N TYR A 206 -18.65 11.14 5.87
CA TYR A 206 -17.53 10.36 6.40
C TYR A 206 -16.18 10.93 6.01
N GLU A 207 -16.01 11.43 4.78
CA GLU A 207 -14.78 12.13 4.38
C GLU A 207 -14.54 13.41 5.17
N THR A 208 -15.62 14.15 5.45
CA THR A 208 -15.54 15.38 6.25
C THR A 208 -15.13 15.05 7.68
N ALA A 209 -15.71 13.99 8.25
CA ALA A 209 -15.33 13.48 9.57
C ALA A 209 -13.88 12.99 9.59
N GLN A 210 -13.44 12.24 8.58
CA GLN A 210 -12.06 11.83 8.39
C GLN A 210 -11.14 13.05 8.36
N SER A 211 -11.38 14.00 7.47
CA SER A 211 -10.54 15.20 7.32
C SER A 211 -10.42 15.99 8.62
N SER A 212 -11.51 16.05 9.39
CA SER A 212 -11.54 16.73 10.70
C SER A 212 -10.76 15.96 11.78
N ALA A 213 -10.87 14.63 11.80
CA ALA A 213 -10.15 13.78 12.75
C ALA A 213 -8.67 13.60 12.38
N CYS A 214 -8.31 13.85 11.11
CA CYS A 214 -7.03 13.52 10.52
C CYS A 214 -6.32 14.72 9.85
N PRO A 215 -6.16 15.88 10.52
CA PRO A 215 -5.74 17.14 9.87
C PRO A 215 -4.33 17.11 9.26
N SER A 216 -3.49 16.12 9.61
CA SER A 216 -2.08 16.08 9.23
C SER A 216 -1.60 14.72 8.74
N LEU A 217 -2.49 13.86 8.18
CA LEU A 217 -2.10 12.50 7.78
C LEU A 217 -0.89 12.46 6.83
N THR A 218 -0.82 13.41 5.90
CA THR A 218 0.22 13.52 4.87
C THR A 218 1.35 14.48 5.24
N SER A 219 1.33 15.07 6.45
CA SER A 219 2.45 15.89 6.92
C SER A 219 3.73 15.05 6.97
N SER A 220 4.87 15.64 6.62
CA SER A 220 6.19 14.98 6.75
C SER A 220 6.53 14.58 8.19
N THR A 221 5.86 15.19 9.17
CA THR A 221 5.99 14.88 10.60
C THR A 221 4.91 13.94 11.13
N SER A 222 3.99 13.48 10.27
CA SER A 222 2.89 12.61 10.65
C SER A 222 3.41 11.24 11.09
N PRO A 223 3.02 10.73 12.28
CA PRO A 223 3.27 9.34 12.64
C PRO A 223 2.64 8.35 11.66
N SER A 224 1.65 8.77 10.88
CA SER A 224 0.97 7.94 9.88
C SER A 224 1.61 7.99 8.50
N LEU A 225 2.67 8.79 8.28
CA LEU A 225 3.36 8.83 7.00
C LEU A 225 3.81 7.42 6.54
N PRO A 226 4.29 6.52 7.43
CA PRO A 226 4.59 5.12 7.10
C PRO A 226 3.37 4.24 6.79
N CYS A 227 2.16 4.79 6.65
CA CYS A 227 0.97 4.07 6.22
C CYS A 227 0.60 4.34 4.76
N PHE A 228 1.27 5.29 4.13
CA PHE A 228 1.01 5.71 2.75
C PHE A 228 2.22 5.40 1.88
N LYS A 229 1.96 5.12 0.60
CA LYS A 229 3.00 4.92 -0.41
C LYS A 229 3.57 6.27 -0.81
N THR A 230 4.88 6.36 -1.02
CA THR A 230 5.49 7.54 -1.65
C THR A 230 5.69 7.31 -3.16
N SER A 231 5.78 8.38 -3.95
CA SER A 231 5.92 8.29 -5.41
C SER A 231 7.15 7.52 -5.89
N ALA A 232 8.24 7.54 -5.11
CA ALA A 232 9.49 6.85 -5.43
C ALA A 232 9.55 5.40 -4.91
N GLU A 233 8.56 4.96 -4.12
CA GLU A 233 8.60 3.66 -3.45
C GLU A 233 8.02 2.54 -4.32
N SER A 234 8.71 1.39 -4.36
CA SER A 234 8.20 0.20 -5.02
C SER A 234 6.99 -0.38 -4.28
N ALA A 235 6.14 -1.14 -4.98
CA ALA A 235 4.99 -1.79 -4.33
C ALA A 235 5.43 -2.75 -3.21
N GLN A 236 6.52 -3.49 -3.42
CA GLN A 236 7.09 -4.38 -2.41
C GLN A 236 7.60 -3.62 -1.19
N ALA A 237 8.32 -2.51 -1.38
CA ALA A 237 8.84 -1.71 -0.26
C ALA A 237 7.69 -1.13 0.58
N HIS A 238 6.67 -0.58 -0.08
CA HIS A 238 5.46 -0.09 0.59
C HIS A 238 4.75 -1.21 1.36
N PHE A 239 4.55 -2.35 0.71
CA PHE A 239 3.92 -3.52 1.31
C PHE A 239 4.69 -3.99 2.55
N THR A 240 5.98 -4.30 2.41
CA THR A 240 6.82 -4.81 3.50
C THR A 240 6.86 -3.83 4.67
N ARG A 241 6.89 -2.53 4.41
CA ARG A 241 6.82 -1.50 5.45
C ARG A 241 5.49 -1.51 6.19
N VAL A 242 4.36 -1.48 5.47
CA VAL A 242 3.03 -1.45 6.10
C VAL A 242 2.73 -2.75 6.83
N VAL A 243 2.96 -3.91 6.20
CA VAL A 243 2.77 -5.21 6.86
C VAL A 243 3.73 -5.37 8.04
N GLY A 244 4.95 -4.85 7.95
CA GLY A 244 5.91 -4.83 9.05
C GLY A 244 5.44 -4.05 10.28
N ILE A 245 4.60 -3.01 10.13
CA ILE A 245 4.01 -2.29 11.26
C ILE A 245 3.05 -3.19 12.06
N PHE A 246 2.34 -4.10 11.39
CA PHE A 246 1.39 -5.02 12.02
C PHE A 246 2.06 -6.28 12.53
N CYS A 247 2.94 -6.87 11.71
CA CYS A 247 3.40 -8.24 11.83
C CYS A 247 4.91 -8.36 12.01
N GLY A 248 5.67 -7.30 11.75
CA GLY A 248 7.12 -7.31 11.86
C GLY A 248 7.62 -7.29 13.31
N PRO A 249 8.94 -7.43 13.52
CA PRO A 249 9.56 -7.47 14.84
C PRO A 249 9.33 -6.20 15.68
#